data_AF-A0A955EHB5-F1
#
_entry.id   AF-A0A955EHB5-F1
#
_cell.length_a   1.000
_cell.length_b   1.000
_cell.length_c   1.000
_cell.angle_alpha   90.00
_cell.angle_beta   90.00
_cell.angle_gamma   90.00
#
_symmetry.space_group_name_H-M   'P 1'
#
loop_
_entity.id
_entity.type
_entity.pdbx_description
1 polymer ?
#
loop_
_entity_poly.entity_id
_entity_poly.type
_entity_poly.pdbx_seq_one_letter_code
_entity_poly.pdbx_strand_id
1 'polypeptide(L)'
;MPRHGRLVFPMLCAALCGALLVQLRPLTGEARAAVTRQADADHTIAVCAVPSLLNEMLESERFRPERDRLEQELNDKLQELRDRRDELIEDMEGVDPSEPEGREAAMEIETLGRRYQQLQMEAQGRADALFARQMTEAWNLIRSSAEAVAEDLGYDYVVTTAGRDEQLNQESSATALRQMLARPMIVFPEDADITDDVREDLNL
;
A
#
# COMPACT_ATOMS: atom_id res chain seq x y z
N MET A 1 27.45 -5.31 -22.36
CA MET A 1 26.11 -5.02 -22.92
C MET A 1 25.71 -6.11 -23.91
N PRO A 2 24.93 -7.13 -23.49
CA PRO A 2 24.22 -8.02 -24.41
C PRO A 2 22.74 -7.64 -24.49
N ARG A 3 22.23 -7.58 -25.73
CA ARG A 3 20.83 -7.30 -26.06
C ARG A 3 19.98 -8.54 -25.82
N HIS A 4 19.12 -8.53 -24.82
CA HIS A 4 18.12 -9.59 -24.64
C HIS A 4 16.99 -9.45 -25.66
N GLY A 5 16.76 -10.53 -26.40
CA GLY A 5 15.74 -10.64 -27.43
C GLY A 5 14.33 -10.60 -26.86
N ARG A 6 13.49 -9.79 -27.49
CA ARG A 6 12.05 -9.71 -27.22
C ARG A 6 11.37 -10.96 -27.75
N LEU A 7 10.85 -11.80 -26.86
CA LEU A 7 9.89 -12.86 -27.19
C LEU A 7 8.52 -12.21 -27.41
N VAL A 8 8.11 -12.18 -28.68
CA VAL A 8 6.79 -11.76 -29.14
C VAL A 8 5.85 -12.96 -28.96
N PHE A 9 4.96 -12.91 -27.98
CA PHE A 9 3.88 -13.89 -27.82
C PHE A 9 2.66 -13.43 -28.64
N PRO A 10 2.14 -14.25 -29.56
CA PRO A 10 0.94 -13.92 -30.30
C PRO A 10 -0.31 -14.12 -29.43
N MET A 11 -0.93 -12.97 -29.17
CA MET A 11 -2.36 -12.71 -28.97
C MET A 11 -3.29 -13.79 -29.56
N LEU A 12 -3.92 -14.60 -28.71
CA LEU A 12 -5.04 -15.46 -29.06
C LEU A 12 -6.33 -14.88 -28.45
N CYS A 13 -6.94 -13.97 -29.19
CA CYS A 13 -8.30 -13.47 -28.92
C CYS A 13 -9.32 -14.54 -29.33
N ALA A 14 -9.84 -15.31 -28.37
CA ALA A 14 -11.02 -16.13 -28.56
C ALA A 14 -12.24 -15.40 -27.99
N ALA A 15 -13.12 -15.01 -28.91
CA ALA A 15 -14.37 -14.31 -28.66
C ALA A 15 -15.37 -15.14 -27.85
N LEU A 16 -15.87 -14.56 -26.76
CA LEU A 16 -17.06 -15.01 -26.04
C LEU A 16 -17.97 -13.80 -25.86
N CYS A 17 -18.60 -13.37 -26.96
CA CYS A 17 -19.74 -12.45 -26.94
C CYS A 17 -20.98 -13.22 -26.44
N GLY A 18 -21.06 -13.42 -25.12
CA GLY A 18 -22.29 -13.80 -24.46
C GLY A 18 -23.22 -12.59 -24.39
N ALA A 19 -24.35 -12.67 -25.10
CA ALA A 19 -25.40 -11.67 -25.10
C ALA A 19 -26.02 -11.53 -23.70
N LEU A 20 -25.55 -10.53 -22.93
CA LEU A 20 -26.18 -10.11 -21.69
C LEU A 20 -27.31 -9.14 -22.04
N LEU A 21 -28.55 -9.66 -22.13
CA LEU A 21 -29.76 -8.85 -22.18
C LEU A 21 -29.97 -8.18 -20.82
N VAL A 22 -29.32 -7.04 -20.63
CA VAL A 22 -29.61 -6.12 -19.52
C VAL A 22 -31.03 -5.60 -19.73
N GLN A 23 -31.96 -6.05 -18.89
CA GLN A 23 -33.28 -5.43 -18.79
C GLN A 23 -33.12 -4.02 -18.24
N LEU A 24 -33.14 -3.04 -19.14
CA LEU A 24 -33.27 -1.62 -18.80
C LEU A 24 -34.64 -1.40 -18.15
N ARG A 25 -34.71 -1.54 -16.83
CA ARG A 25 -35.84 -1.00 -16.06
C ARG A 25 -35.78 0.52 -16.17
N PRO A 26 -36.82 1.19 -16.69
CA PRO A 26 -36.86 2.64 -16.66
C PRO A 26 -36.88 3.09 -15.19
N LEU A 27 -35.87 3.85 -14.79
CA LEU A 27 -35.85 4.59 -13.52
C LEU A 27 -36.84 5.75 -13.63
N THR A 28 -38.14 5.46 -13.64
CA THR A 28 -39.18 6.46 -13.36
C THR A 28 -39.27 6.62 -11.85
N GLY A 29 -38.20 7.14 -11.25
CA GLY A 29 -38.25 7.66 -9.89
C GLY A 29 -38.89 9.04 -9.96
N GLU A 30 -40.10 9.18 -9.41
CA GLU A 30 -40.71 10.49 -9.18
C GLU A 30 -39.73 11.31 -8.32
N ALA A 31 -39.17 12.37 -8.91
CA ALA A 31 -38.30 13.29 -8.21
C ALA A 31 -39.11 13.96 -7.09
N ARG A 32 -39.03 13.42 -5.88
CA ARG A 32 -39.51 14.09 -4.67
C ARG A 32 -38.81 15.45 -4.61
N ALA A 33 -39.58 16.52 -4.66
CA ALA A 33 -39.08 17.87 -4.45
C ALA A 33 -38.26 17.89 -3.17
N ALA A 34 -36.97 18.19 -3.29
CA ALA A 34 -36.07 18.27 -2.17
C ALA A 34 -36.56 19.39 -1.25
N VAL A 35 -36.86 19.05 0.00
CA VAL A 35 -37.09 20.05 1.03
C VAL A 35 -35.74 20.74 1.25
N THR A 36 -35.65 22.00 0.84
CA THR A 36 -34.49 22.84 1.12
C THR A 36 -34.37 23.03 2.64
N ARG A 37 -33.45 22.31 3.28
CA ARG A 37 -33.02 22.66 4.64
C ARG A 37 -32.12 23.88 4.53
N GLN A 38 -32.55 25.02 5.07
CA GLN A 38 -31.64 26.11 5.38
C GLN A 38 -30.73 25.62 6.52
N ALA A 39 -29.43 25.57 6.27
CA ALA A 39 -28.43 25.37 7.31
C ALA A 39 -28.31 26.69 8.09
N ASP A 40 -28.55 26.64 9.39
CA ASP A 40 -28.76 27.82 10.25
C ASP A 40 -27.57 28.09 11.20
N ALA A 41 -26.35 27.69 10.81
CA ALA A 41 -25.14 27.93 11.59
C ALA A 41 -23.93 28.25 10.69
N ASP A 42 -23.11 29.21 11.11
CA ASP A 42 -21.77 29.46 10.58
C ASP A 42 -20.88 28.28 10.99
N HIS A 43 -20.89 27.22 10.18
CA HIS A 43 -20.03 26.07 10.38
C HIS A 43 -18.60 26.39 9.96
N THR A 44 -17.63 26.04 10.79
CA THR A 44 -16.21 26.23 10.50
C THR A 44 -15.56 24.91 10.06
N ILE A 45 -14.64 25.00 9.11
CA ILE A 45 -13.98 23.84 8.48
C ILE A 45 -12.48 24.00 8.66
N ALA A 46 -11.85 23.00 9.26
CA ALA A 46 -10.42 22.81 9.28
C ALA A 46 -9.96 21.85 8.18
N VAL A 47 -8.67 21.90 7.88
CA VAL A 47 -8.00 21.07 6.91
C VAL A 47 -6.82 20.36 7.58
N CYS A 48 -6.55 19.11 7.19
CA CYS A 48 -5.45 18.34 7.77
C CYS A 48 -4.76 17.50 6.69
N ALA A 49 -3.43 17.60 6.59
CA ALA A 49 -2.59 16.91 5.61
C ALA A 49 -2.30 15.45 6.03
N VAL A 50 -3.36 14.64 6.13
CA VAL A 50 -3.28 13.26 6.64
C VAL A 50 -2.24 12.38 5.93
N PRO A 51 -2.04 12.43 4.59
CA PRO A 51 -1.01 11.62 3.94
C PRO A 51 0.41 11.89 4.45
N SER A 52 0.76 13.14 4.77
CA SER A 52 2.07 13.48 5.35
C SER A 52 2.22 12.86 6.74
N LEU A 53 1.24 13.11 7.60
CA LEU A 53 1.22 12.58 8.98
C LEU A 53 1.26 11.06 9.00
N LEU A 54 0.60 10.40 8.04
CA LEU A 54 0.58 8.95 7.93
C LEU A 54 1.96 8.38 7.58
N ASN A 55 2.70 9.03 6.67
CA ASN A 55 4.07 8.65 6.35
C ASN A 55 4.99 8.87 7.55
N GLU A 56 4.94 10.04 8.18
CA GLU A 56 5.71 10.38 9.39
C GLU A 56 5.44 9.37 10.52
N MET A 57 4.17 9.06 10.76
CA MET A 57 3.76 8.03 11.71
C MET A 57 4.38 6.68 11.39
N LEU A 58 4.24 6.19 10.16
CA LEU A 58 4.80 4.89 9.79
C LEU A 58 6.32 4.85 9.95
N GLU A 59 7.02 5.97 9.75
CA GLU A 59 8.48 6.07 9.93
C GLU A 59 8.93 6.23 11.39
N SER A 60 8.02 6.58 12.30
CA SER A 60 8.30 6.79 13.73
C SER A 60 8.78 5.51 14.46
N GLU A 61 9.36 5.72 15.64
CA GLU A 61 9.79 4.64 16.56
C GLU A 61 8.64 3.72 16.98
N ARG A 62 7.38 4.15 16.84
CA ARG A 62 6.21 3.33 17.18
C ARG A 62 6.06 2.12 16.25
N PHE A 63 6.25 2.31 14.94
CA PHE A 63 5.93 1.27 13.94
C PHE A 63 7.17 0.64 13.29
N ARG A 64 8.26 1.40 13.19
CA ARG A 64 9.49 0.96 12.51
C ARG A 64 10.12 -0.30 13.12
N PRO A 65 10.29 -0.44 14.44
CA PRO A 65 10.99 -1.60 15.02
C PRO A 65 10.35 -2.94 14.69
N GLU A 66 9.01 -2.99 14.59
CA GLU A 66 8.31 -4.23 14.24
C GLU A 66 8.56 -4.62 12.78
N ARG A 67 8.61 -3.64 11.87
CA ARG A 67 8.95 -3.89 10.45
C ARG A 67 10.39 -4.35 10.30
N ASP A 68 11.32 -3.67 10.94
CA ASP A 68 12.75 -4.01 10.91
C ASP A 68 12.96 -5.45 11.43
N ARG A 69 12.26 -5.82 12.52
CA ARG A 69 12.30 -7.18 13.06
C ARG A 69 11.72 -8.21 12.09
N LEU A 70 10.59 -7.92 11.45
CA LEU A 70 9.98 -8.83 10.47
C LEU A 70 10.89 -8.99 9.25
N GLU A 71 11.44 -7.89 8.73
CA GLU A 71 12.37 -7.90 7.60
C GLU A 71 13.60 -8.74 7.92
N GLN A 72 14.21 -8.55 9.09
CA GLN A 72 15.34 -9.35 9.54
C GLN A 72 14.97 -10.84 9.62
N GLU A 73 13.86 -11.18 10.27
CA GLU A 73 13.40 -12.58 10.40
C GLU A 73 13.21 -13.25 9.03
N LEU A 74 12.64 -12.54 8.07
CA LEU A 74 12.38 -13.07 6.72
C LEU A 74 13.67 -13.20 5.91
N ASN A 75 14.56 -12.21 6.00
CA ASN A 75 15.86 -12.22 5.34
C ASN A 75 16.75 -13.35 5.86
N ASP A 76 16.81 -13.55 7.18
CA ASP A 76 17.59 -14.64 7.78
C ASP A 76 17.14 -16.02 7.26
N LYS A 77 15.83 -16.26 7.20
CA LYS A 77 15.27 -17.52 6.69
C LYS A 77 15.52 -17.72 5.20
N LEU A 78 15.41 -16.67 4.40
CA LEU A 78 15.70 -16.73 2.96
C LEU A 78 17.19 -16.98 2.71
N GLN A 79 18.06 -16.34 3.50
CA GLN A 79 19.50 -16.51 3.44
C GLN A 79 19.91 -17.93 3.81
N GLU A 80 19.34 -18.51 4.88
CA GLU A 80 19.59 -19.91 5.29
C GLU A 80 19.31 -20.90 4.15
N LEU A 81 18.14 -20.77 3.48
CA LEU A 81 17.80 -21.64 2.35
C LEU A 81 18.72 -21.46 1.15
N ARG A 82 19.17 -20.22 0.91
CA ARG A 82 20.10 -19.91 -0.17
C ARG A 82 21.47 -20.52 0.10
N ASP A 83 22.01 -20.30 1.29
CA ASP A 83 23.31 -20.81 1.69
C ASP A 83 23.33 -22.34 1.64
N ARG A 84 22.28 -23.00 2.15
CA ARG A 84 22.16 -24.46 2.08
C ARG A 84 22.10 -24.98 0.64
N ARG A 85 21.40 -24.28 -0.25
CA ARG A 85 21.36 -24.65 -1.67
C ARG A 85 22.72 -24.47 -2.32
N ASP A 86 23.40 -23.37 -2.03
CA ASP A 86 24.69 -23.05 -2.63
C ASP A 86 25.78 -24.04 -2.15
N GLU A 87 25.76 -24.43 -0.87
CA GLU A 87 26.58 -25.51 -0.30
C GLU A 87 26.37 -26.84 -1.05
N LEU A 88 25.12 -27.26 -1.30
CA LEU A 88 24.84 -28.49 -2.06
C LEU A 88 25.30 -28.43 -3.52
N ILE A 89 25.31 -27.24 -4.12
CA ILE A 89 25.81 -27.06 -5.50
C ILE A 89 27.34 -27.23 -5.50
N GLU A 90 28.02 -26.66 -4.51
CA GLU A 90 29.47 -26.79 -4.34
C GLU A 90 29.88 -28.25 -4.04
N ASP A 91 29.17 -28.93 -3.14
CA ASP A 91 29.41 -30.35 -2.82
C ASP A 91 29.21 -31.28 -4.03
N MET A 92 28.41 -30.87 -5.00
CA MET A 92 28.12 -31.59 -6.23
C MET A 92 29.15 -31.38 -7.34
N GLU A 93 30.14 -30.48 -7.16
CA GLU A 93 31.18 -30.26 -8.15
C GLU A 93 32.02 -31.53 -8.37
N GLY A 94 31.89 -32.15 -9.54
CA GLY A 94 32.63 -33.36 -9.92
C GLY A 94 31.94 -34.68 -9.59
N VAL A 95 30.75 -34.65 -8.98
CA VAL A 95 29.89 -35.83 -8.81
C VAL A 95 29.13 -36.12 -10.10
N ASP A 96 29.08 -37.38 -10.54
CA ASP A 96 28.29 -37.77 -11.72
C ASP A 96 26.78 -37.71 -11.37
N PRO A 97 25.96 -36.92 -12.09
CA PRO A 97 24.53 -36.80 -11.83
C PRO A 97 23.72 -38.11 -11.98
N SER A 98 24.30 -39.14 -12.60
CA SER A 98 23.65 -40.46 -12.76
C SER A 98 23.82 -41.38 -11.55
N GLU A 99 24.83 -41.12 -10.70
CA GLU A 99 25.05 -41.87 -9.47
C GLU A 99 23.91 -41.62 -8.46
N PRO A 100 23.63 -42.57 -7.54
CA PRO A 100 22.59 -42.40 -6.53
C PRO A 100 22.73 -41.10 -5.71
N GLU A 101 23.95 -40.77 -5.29
CA GLU A 101 24.26 -39.56 -4.51
C GLU A 101 23.96 -38.29 -5.30
N GLY A 102 24.35 -38.23 -6.58
CA GLY A 102 24.08 -37.08 -7.44
C GLY A 102 22.59 -36.86 -7.72
N ARG A 103 21.81 -37.94 -7.80
CA ARG A 103 20.35 -37.86 -7.94
C ARG A 103 19.68 -37.36 -6.68
N GLU A 104 20.14 -37.78 -5.50
CA GLU A 104 19.60 -37.33 -4.22
C GLU A 104 19.84 -35.84 -4.00
N ALA A 105 21.08 -35.36 -4.20
CA ALA A 105 21.42 -33.96 -4.09
C ALA A 105 20.64 -33.08 -5.09
N ALA A 106 20.47 -33.55 -6.34
CA ALA A 106 19.65 -32.83 -7.33
C ALA A 106 18.19 -32.66 -6.88
N MET A 107 17.59 -33.68 -6.26
CA MET A 107 16.23 -33.59 -5.70
C MET A 107 16.16 -32.64 -4.49
N GLU A 108 17.20 -32.62 -3.64
CA GLU A 108 17.29 -31.70 -2.51
C GLU A 108 17.41 -30.24 -2.99
N ILE A 109 18.29 -29.96 -3.95
CA ILE A 109 18.46 -28.63 -4.58
C ILE A 109 17.13 -28.16 -5.18
N GLU A 110 16.42 -29.01 -5.91
CA GLU A 110 15.11 -28.67 -6.48
C GLU A 110 14.08 -28.36 -5.37
N THR A 111 14.11 -29.14 -4.29
CA THR A 111 13.21 -28.95 -3.13
C THR A 111 13.49 -27.64 -2.40
N LEU A 112 14.75 -27.30 -2.16
CA LEU A 112 15.16 -26.01 -1.60
C LEU A 112 14.76 -24.86 -2.52
N GLY A 113 14.91 -25.01 -3.84
CA GLY A 113 14.43 -24.04 -4.82
C GLY A 113 12.94 -23.76 -4.71
N ARG A 114 12.11 -24.80 -4.64
CA ARG A 114 10.65 -24.66 -4.40
C ARG A 114 10.35 -24.01 -3.06
N ARG A 115 11.04 -24.44 -2.00
CA ARG A 115 10.84 -23.91 -0.64
C ARG A 115 11.20 -22.42 -0.55
N TYR A 116 12.29 -22.01 -1.20
CA TYR A 116 12.70 -20.62 -1.29
C TYR A 116 11.65 -19.76 -1.98
N GLN A 117 11.13 -20.18 -3.13
CA GLN A 117 10.04 -19.48 -3.83
C GLN A 117 8.77 -19.37 -2.98
N GLN A 118 8.40 -20.45 -2.28
CA GLN A 118 7.26 -20.44 -1.36
C GLN A 118 7.48 -19.44 -0.22
N LEU A 119 8.66 -19.44 0.39
CA LEU A 119 8.99 -18.53 1.48
C LEU A 119 9.01 -17.08 1.01
N GLN A 120 9.46 -16.78 -0.21
CA GLN A 120 9.37 -15.42 -0.75
C GLN A 120 7.93 -14.92 -0.87
N MET A 121 7.00 -15.76 -1.36
CA MET A 121 5.58 -15.39 -1.42
C MET A 121 4.98 -15.21 -0.02
N GLU A 122 5.33 -16.09 0.92
CA GLU A 122 4.91 -15.96 2.32
C GLU A 122 5.46 -14.69 2.97
N ALA A 123 6.74 -14.37 2.73
CA ALA A 123 7.41 -13.18 3.20
C ALA A 123 6.69 -11.91 2.72
N GLN A 124 6.38 -11.83 1.42
CA GLN A 124 5.63 -10.71 0.86
C GLN A 124 4.24 -10.58 1.51
N GLY A 125 3.51 -11.69 1.65
CA GLY A 125 2.19 -11.69 2.29
C GLY A 125 2.24 -11.25 3.75
N ARG A 126 3.27 -11.65 4.50
CA ARG A 126 3.47 -11.24 5.90
C ARG A 126 3.82 -9.75 6.00
N ALA A 127 4.70 -9.26 5.14
CA ALA A 127 5.08 -7.85 5.09
C ALA A 127 3.86 -6.96 4.73
N ASP A 128 3.10 -7.34 3.71
CA ASP A 128 1.89 -6.63 3.30
C ASP A 128 0.83 -6.61 4.41
N ALA A 129 0.62 -7.74 5.10
CA ALA A 129 -0.31 -7.82 6.22
C ALA A 129 0.11 -6.94 7.40
N LEU A 130 1.41 -6.91 7.72
CA LEU A 130 1.96 -6.02 8.75
C LEU A 130 1.74 -4.56 8.36
N PHE A 131 2.12 -4.18 7.14
CA PHE A 131 2.00 -2.81 6.65
C PHE A 131 0.54 -2.33 6.64
N ALA A 132 -0.40 -3.16 6.16
CA ALA A 132 -1.82 -2.83 6.16
C ALA A 132 -2.38 -2.62 7.58
N ARG A 133 -1.92 -3.43 8.55
CA ARG A 133 -2.30 -3.28 9.96
C ARG A 133 -1.77 -1.98 10.55
N GLN A 134 -0.49 -1.69 10.36
CA GLN A 134 0.13 -0.46 10.85
C GLN A 134 -0.49 0.78 10.20
N MET A 135 -0.78 0.74 8.90
CA MET A 135 -1.48 1.79 8.18
C MET A 135 -2.86 2.08 8.78
N THR A 136 -3.63 1.03 9.09
CA THR A 136 -4.95 1.16 9.70
C THR A 136 -4.87 1.75 11.11
N GLU A 137 -3.91 1.29 11.92
CA GLU A 137 -3.68 1.82 13.25
C GLU A 137 -3.27 3.30 13.21
N ALA A 138 -2.32 3.65 12.34
CA ALA A 138 -1.83 5.00 12.16
C ALA A 138 -2.96 5.95 11.71
N TRP A 139 -3.79 5.53 10.74
CA TRP A 139 -4.97 6.29 10.32
C TRP A 139 -5.94 6.57 11.48
N ASN A 140 -6.22 5.56 12.31
CA ASN A 140 -7.14 5.73 13.44
C ASN A 140 -6.61 6.70 14.50
N LEU A 141 -5.30 6.69 14.74
CA LEU A 141 -4.65 7.64 15.65
C LEU A 141 -4.69 9.07 15.10
N ILE A 142 -4.35 9.27 13.82
CA ILE A 142 -4.43 10.59 13.17
C ILE A 142 -5.86 11.11 13.19
N ARG A 143 -6.85 10.26 12.87
CA ARG A 143 -8.27 10.65 12.93
C ARG A 143 -8.67 11.09 14.34
N SER A 144 -8.30 10.32 15.37
CA SER A 144 -8.63 10.64 16.76
C SER A 144 -7.97 11.93 17.23
N SER A 145 -6.73 12.17 16.84
CA SER A 145 -5.97 13.39 17.17
C SER A 145 -6.57 14.60 16.44
N ALA A 146 -6.85 14.48 15.14
CA ALA A 146 -7.51 15.53 14.37
C ALA A 146 -8.91 15.88 14.90
N GLU A 147 -9.68 14.89 15.38
CA GLU A 147 -10.96 15.12 16.05
C GLU A 147 -10.79 15.93 17.34
N ALA A 148 -9.82 15.58 18.20
CA ALA A 148 -9.56 16.29 19.45
C ALA A 148 -9.06 17.72 19.21
N VAL A 149 -8.07 17.90 18.32
CA VAL A 149 -7.54 19.22 17.95
C VAL A 149 -8.63 20.11 17.33
N ALA A 150 -9.49 19.55 16.47
CA ALA A 150 -10.60 20.30 15.90
C ALA A 150 -11.60 20.74 16.97
N GLU A 151 -11.94 19.88 17.93
CA GLU A 151 -12.82 20.22 19.06
C GLU A 151 -12.23 21.34 19.91
N ASP A 152 -10.93 21.26 20.24
CA ASP A 152 -10.23 22.25 21.06
C ASP A 152 -10.12 23.62 20.36
N LEU A 153 -9.96 23.65 19.04
CA LEU A 153 -9.88 24.86 18.23
C LEU A 153 -11.26 25.39 17.78
N GLY A 154 -12.34 24.66 18.06
CA GLY A 154 -13.72 25.07 17.75
C GLY A 154 -14.13 24.87 16.29
N TYR A 155 -13.52 23.89 15.59
CA TYR A 155 -13.92 23.48 14.24
C TYR A 155 -15.04 22.43 14.26
N ASP A 156 -16.02 22.58 13.38
CA ASP A 156 -17.12 21.61 13.24
C ASP A 156 -16.77 20.43 12.32
N TYR A 157 -15.88 20.67 11.36
CA TYR A 157 -15.52 19.70 10.32
C TYR A 157 -14.01 19.71 10.07
N VAL A 158 -13.46 18.55 9.77
CA VAL A 158 -12.09 18.39 9.27
C VAL A 158 -12.13 17.74 7.90
N VAL A 159 -11.49 18.37 6.92
CA VAL A 159 -11.34 17.82 5.56
C VAL A 159 -9.89 17.42 5.33
N THR A 160 -9.69 16.18 4.92
CA THR A 160 -8.36 15.67 4.54
C THR A 160 -7.83 16.38 3.30
N THR A 161 -6.55 16.70 3.26
CA THR A 161 -5.85 17.26 2.09
C THR A 161 -4.48 16.61 1.92
N ALA A 162 -3.82 16.84 0.79
CA ALA A 162 -2.45 16.35 0.55
C ALA A 162 -1.37 17.31 1.11
N GLY A 163 -1.78 18.48 1.63
CA GLY A 163 -0.88 19.54 2.08
C GLY A 163 -0.63 20.59 0.99
N ARG A 164 -0.30 21.82 1.42
CA ARG A 164 -0.14 22.98 0.52
C ARG A 164 1.11 22.86 -0.38
N ASP A 165 2.22 22.39 0.20
CA ASP A 165 3.54 22.40 -0.44
C ASP A 165 3.96 21.06 -1.04
N GLU A 166 3.09 20.04 -0.97
CA GLU A 166 3.42 18.73 -1.50
C GLU A 166 3.45 18.77 -3.04
N GLN A 167 4.61 18.46 -3.62
CA GLN A 167 4.77 18.37 -5.07
C GLN A 167 4.10 17.11 -5.61
N LEU A 168 3.46 17.22 -6.77
CA LEU A 168 2.92 16.06 -7.46
C LEU A 168 4.07 15.18 -7.95
N ASN A 169 4.01 13.89 -7.61
CA ASN A 169 4.92 12.90 -8.15
C ASN A 169 4.59 12.66 -9.64
N GLN A 170 5.58 12.90 -10.50
CA GLN A 170 5.44 12.81 -11.96
C GLN A 170 5.88 11.46 -12.54
N GLU A 171 6.03 10.42 -11.71
CA GLU A 171 6.38 9.06 -12.16
C GLU A 171 5.41 8.50 -13.21
N SER A 172 4.12 8.76 -13.06
CA SER A 172 3.10 8.34 -14.02
C SER A 172 1.88 9.24 -14.03
N SER A 173 1.17 9.31 -15.16
CA SER A 173 -0.09 10.05 -15.28
C SER A 173 -1.19 9.51 -14.35
N ALA A 174 -1.19 8.20 -14.08
CA ALA A 174 -2.13 7.58 -13.15
C ALA A 174 -1.84 7.99 -11.69
N THR A 175 -0.56 8.04 -11.29
CA THR A 175 -0.13 8.51 -9.96
C THR A 175 -0.50 9.98 -9.78
N ALA A 176 -0.16 10.82 -10.75
CA ALA A 176 -0.50 12.24 -10.73
C ALA A 176 -2.01 12.46 -10.63
N LEU A 177 -2.84 11.73 -11.39
CA LEU A 177 -4.29 11.84 -11.31
C LEU A 177 -4.82 11.43 -9.92
N ARG A 178 -4.30 10.37 -9.31
CA ARG A 178 -4.71 9.97 -7.95
C ARG A 178 -4.36 11.04 -6.93
N GLN A 179 -3.17 11.63 -7.03
CA GLN A 179 -2.76 12.73 -6.15
C GLN A 179 -3.64 13.98 -6.35
N MET A 180 -4.05 14.28 -7.57
CA MET A 180 -5.01 15.35 -7.84
C MET A 180 -6.38 15.05 -7.22
N LEU A 181 -6.88 13.82 -7.33
CA LEU A 181 -8.16 13.42 -6.74
C LEU A 181 -8.14 13.37 -5.21
N ALA A 182 -6.96 13.18 -4.61
CA ALA A 182 -6.77 13.20 -3.16
C ALA A 182 -6.70 14.62 -2.57
N ARG A 183 -6.82 15.67 -3.39
CA ARG A 183 -6.81 17.09 -2.99
C ARG A 183 -8.20 17.71 -3.09
N PRO A 184 -9.13 17.44 -2.15
CA PRO A 184 -10.47 18.02 -2.21
C PRO A 184 -10.46 19.54 -2.03
N MET A 185 -9.40 20.12 -1.47
CA MET A 185 -9.21 21.56 -1.34
C MET A 185 -7.86 21.99 -1.92
N ILE A 186 -7.89 23.00 -2.79
CA ILE A 186 -6.71 23.59 -3.43
C ILE A 186 -6.30 24.87 -2.70
N VAL A 187 -7.26 25.63 -2.18
CA VAL A 187 -7.05 26.89 -1.49
C VAL A 187 -7.88 26.87 -0.21
N PHE A 188 -7.25 27.19 0.91
CA PHE A 188 -7.85 27.30 2.23
C PHE A 188 -7.07 28.35 3.04
N PRO A 189 -7.69 29.03 4.02
CA PRO A 189 -7.00 29.94 4.92
C PRO A 189 -5.89 29.24 5.71
N GLU A 190 -4.79 29.92 6.04
CA GLU A 190 -3.67 29.30 6.79
C GLU A 190 -4.08 28.93 8.21
N ASP A 191 -4.94 29.74 8.83
CA ASP A 191 -5.52 29.48 10.15
C ASP A 191 -6.44 28.26 10.17
N ALA A 192 -6.92 27.78 9.01
CA ALA A 192 -7.74 26.57 8.94
C ALA A 192 -6.91 25.27 8.83
N ASP A 193 -5.57 25.35 8.68
CA ASP A 193 -4.71 24.18 8.58
C ASP A 193 -4.23 23.74 9.97
N ILE A 194 -4.79 22.64 10.47
CA ILE A 194 -4.48 22.09 11.80
C ILE A 194 -3.40 21.00 11.74
N THR A 195 -2.69 20.86 10.61
CA THR A 195 -1.73 19.76 10.40
C THR A 195 -0.61 19.80 11.45
N ASP A 196 -0.09 20.98 11.78
CA ASP A 196 1.01 21.13 12.74
C ASP A 196 0.55 20.84 14.17
N ASP A 197 -0.67 21.26 14.55
CA ASP A 197 -1.26 20.96 15.85
C ASP A 197 -1.49 19.45 16.04
N VAL A 198 -1.99 18.77 15.00
CA VAL A 198 -2.15 17.30 15.00
C VAL A 198 -0.80 16.60 15.05
N ARG A 199 0.23 17.12 14.36
CA ARG A 199 1.59 16.58 14.43
C ARG A 199 2.13 16.65 15.86
N GLU A 200 1.95 17.80 16.53
CA GLU A 200 2.37 18.00 17.91
C GLU A 200 1.67 17.04 18.88
N ASP A 201 0.34 16.89 18.78
CA ASP A 201 -0.42 15.95 19.61
C ASP A 201 0.02 14.48 19.42
N LEU A 202 0.39 14.11 18.19
CA LEU A 202 0.92 12.78 17.88
C LEU A 202 2.38 12.55 18.27
N ASN A 203 3.10 13.59 18.72
CA ASN A 203 4.53 13.58 19.02
C ASN A 203 5.41 13.13 17.82
N LEU A 204 5.12 13.68 16.64
CA LEU A 204 5.87 13.42 15.40
C LEU A 204 6.91 14.50 15.09
#